data_AF-A0A2W6CYS9-F1
#
_entry.id   AF-A0A2W6CYS9-F1
#
_cell.length_a   1.000
_cell.length_b   1.000
_cell.length_c   1.000
_cell.angle_alpha   90.00
_cell.angle_beta   90.00
_cell.angle_gamma   90.00
#
_symmetry.space_group_name_H-M   'P 1'
#
loop_
_entity.id
_entity.type
_entity.pdbx_description
1 polymer ?
#
loop_
_entity_poly.entity_id
_entity_poly.type
_entity_poly.pdbx_seq_one_letter_code
_entity_poly.pdbx_strand_id
1 'polypeptide(L)'
;MRLAQHQTLTPIIPEDVVRSAGPRTIVAVGGLVALITAGLVAVTNPASAAPSAGPVVNEVYGGGGNGGATLKNDFIELANRAGAPQSVDGWSVQYISAAPGASTGWSVTALTGSIAAGGRYLIGEQAGAGGTADLPPTQATGTTPMSGSSGTVALVNSATALTCKTAADCAADAGIIDLVGYGTAVV
;
A
#
# COMPACT_ATOMS: atom_id res chain seq x y z
N MET A 1 -65.19 26.69 4.66
CA MET A 1 -64.87 28.02 5.20
C MET A 1 -63.60 28.50 4.50
N ARG A 2 -63.69 29.67 3.83
CA ARG A 2 -62.70 30.46 3.03
C ARG A 2 -61.26 29.92 2.87
N LEU A 3 -60.74 29.67 1.67
CA LEU A 3 -60.28 30.59 0.59
C LEU A 3 -59.05 31.47 0.92
N ALA A 4 -58.11 31.44 -0.04
CA ALA A 4 -57.11 32.46 -0.45
C ALA A 4 -55.78 32.52 0.33
N GLN A 5 -54.60 32.78 -0.24
CA GLN A 5 -54.09 33.04 -1.61
C GLN A 5 -52.54 33.03 -1.48
N HIS A 6 -51.79 32.23 -2.24
CA HIS A 6 -51.00 32.61 -3.43
C HIS A 6 -50.52 34.07 -3.50
N GLN A 7 -49.23 34.32 -3.23
CA GLN A 7 -48.47 35.46 -3.78
C GLN A 7 -47.02 35.07 -4.05
N THR A 8 -46.71 34.91 -5.33
CA THR A 8 -45.39 34.99 -5.97
C THR A 8 -45.07 36.45 -6.26
N LEU A 9 -43.83 36.92 -6.01
CA LEU A 9 -43.26 38.12 -6.64
C LEU A 9 -41.71 38.10 -6.54
N THR A 10 -41.12 37.78 -7.70
CA THR A 10 -39.87 38.23 -8.38
C THR A 10 -38.70 38.90 -7.64
N PRO A 11 -37.45 38.68 -8.14
CA PRO A 11 -36.22 39.25 -7.62
C PRO A 11 -35.96 40.68 -8.14
N ILE A 12 -35.23 41.48 -7.36
CA ILE A 12 -34.82 42.84 -7.71
C ILE A 12 -33.29 42.90 -7.74
N ILE A 13 -32.74 42.95 -8.95
CA ILE A 13 -31.40 43.47 -9.24
C ILE A 13 -31.60 44.89 -9.80
N PRO A 14 -30.79 45.88 -9.37
CA PRO A 14 -30.41 46.98 -10.24
C PRO A 14 -28.91 46.90 -10.57
N GLU A 15 -28.61 46.76 -11.86
CA GLU A 15 -27.36 47.22 -12.46
C GLU A 15 -27.52 48.69 -12.86
N ASP A 16 -26.56 49.54 -12.49
CA ASP A 16 -26.07 50.70 -13.27
C ASP A 16 -24.98 51.40 -12.43
N VAL A 17 -23.69 51.29 -12.79
CA VAL A 17 -22.97 52.12 -13.77
C VAL A 17 -22.53 53.50 -13.22
N VAL A 18 -21.24 53.54 -12.86
CA VAL A 18 -20.21 54.56 -13.20
C VAL A 18 -20.51 56.06 -12.96
N ARG A 19 -19.71 56.72 -12.09
CA ARG A 19 -18.91 57.94 -12.42
C ARG A 19 -18.05 58.47 -11.25
N SER A 20 -16.74 58.35 -11.46
CA SER A 20 -15.60 59.18 -11.02
C SER A 20 -15.87 60.62 -10.54
N ALA A 21 -15.20 61.05 -9.46
CA ALA A 21 -14.23 62.17 -9.44
C ALA A 21 -13.73 62.54 -8.03
N GLY A 22 -12.41 62.76 -7.87
CA GLY A 22 -11.86 63.49 -6.72
C GLY A 22 -10.38 63.18 -6.40
N PRO A 23 -9.43 64.12 -6.61
CA PRO A 23 -8.00 63.86 -6.55
C PRO A 23 -7.43 64.06 -5.13
N ARG A 24 -6.54 63.19 -4.69
CA ARG A 24 -5.61 63.49 -3.59
C ARG A 24 -4.21 63.02 -3.94
N THR A 25 -3.46 63.93 -4.54
CA THR A 25 -2.01 63.87 -4.72
C THR A 25 -1.33 64.09 -3.37
N ILE A 26 -0.50 63.15 -2.92
CA ILE A 26 0.69 63.44 -2.09
C ILE A 26 1.87 62.64 -2.65
N VAL A 27 2.99 63.34 -2.78
CA VAL A 27 4.22 63.00 -3.50
C VAL A 27 5.18 62.17 -2.64
N ALA A 28 5.79 61.17 -3.30
CA ALA A 28 7.10 60.49 -3.14
C ALA A 28 7.87 60.50 -1.81
N VAL A 29 8.47 59.34 -1.44
CA VAL A 29 9.91 59.03 -1.63
C VAL A 29 10.22 57.60 -1.08
N GLY A 30 10.91 56.80 -1.90
CA GLY A 30 11.99 55.92 -1.43
C GLY A 30 11.69 54.45 -1.11
N GLY A 31 12.31 53.55 -1.86
CA GLY A 31 12.64 52.19 -1.38
C GLY A 31 12.09 51.05 -2.22
N LEU A 32 12.74 50.74 -3.35
CA LEU A 32 12.57 49.47 -4.04
C LEU A 32 13.19 48.37 -3.17
N VAL A 33 12.38 47.54 -2.52
CA VAL A 33 12.82 46.24 -1.99
C VAL A 33 12.04 45.17 -2.72
N ALA A 34 12.60 44.71 -3.84
CA ALA A 34 12.11 43.52 -4.52
C ALA A 34 12.40 42.31 -3.63
N LEU A 35 11.36 41.75 -2.99
CA LEU A 35 11.46 40.43 -2.36
C LEU A 35 11.61 39.38 -3.47
N ILE A 36 12.84 38.95 -3.70
CA ILE A 36 13.13 37.76 -4.51
C ILE A 36 12.73 36.55 -3.65
N THR A 37 11.51 36.06 -3.83
CA THR A 37 11.12 34.73 -3.35
C THR A 37 11.85 33.71 -4.21
N ALA A 38 13.01 33.24 -3.74
CA ALA A 38 13.68 32.09 -4.32
C ALA A 38 12.78 30.87 -4.09
N GLY A 39 12.04 30.47 -5.14
CA GLY A 39 11.27 29.23 -5.14
C GLY A 39 12.22 28.05 -4.99
N LEU A 40 12.13 27.35 -3.85
CA LEU A 40 12.83 26.10 -3.64
C LEU A 40 12.15 25.02 -4.51
N VAL A 41 12.67 24.80 -5.71
CA VAL A 41 12.24 23.69 -6.57
C VAL A 41 12.78 22.40 -5.93
N ALA A 42 11.92 21.66 -5.25
CA ALA A 42 12.22 20.33 -4.77
C ALA A 42 12.48 19.43 -5.99
N VAL A 43 13.74 19.11 -6.25
CA VAL A 43 14.13 18.17 -7.28
C VAL A 43 13.76 16.78 -6.76
N THR A 44 12.66 16.21 -7.26
CA THR A 44 12.32 14.82 -7.02
C THR A 44 13.23 13.96 -7.88
N ASN A 45 14.34 13.48 -7.33
CA ASN A 45 15.13 12.46 -8.00
C ASN A 45 14.26 11.20 -8.17
N PRO A 46 14.11 10.66 -9.39
CA PRO A 46 13.46 9.36 -9.54
C PRO A 46 14.24 8.33 -8.73
N ALA A 47 13.56 7.65 -7.81
CA ALA A 47 14.16 6.53 -7.08
C ALA A 47 14.46 5.40 -8.07
N SER A 48 15.74 5.20 -8.38
CA SER A 48 16.20 4.04 -9.14
C SER A 48 16.45 2.91 -8.16
N ALA A 49 15.48 2.01 -7.96
CA ALA A 49 15.72 0.76 -7.25
C ALA A 49 16.59 -0.14 -8.13
N ALA A 50 17.73 -0.59 -7.62
CA ALA A 50 18.47 -1.68 -8.27
C ALA A 50 17.57 -2.92 -8.31
N PRO A 51 17.58 -3.72 -9.40
CA PRO A 51 16.83 -4.97 -9.43
C PRO A 51 17.26 -5.85 -8.25
N SER A 52 16.29 -6.41 -7.53
CA SER A 52 16.55 -7.24 -6.35
C SER A 52 17.46 -8.41 -6.71
N ALA A 53 18.56 -8.57 -5.99
CA ALA A 53 19.57 -9.60 -6.24
C ALA A 53 19.29 -10.92 -5.48
N GLY A 54 18.02 -11.23 -5.21
CA GLY A 54 17.63 -12.37 -4.37
C GLY A 54 16.14 -12.71 -4.47
N PRO A 55 15.64 -13.54 -3.54
CA PRO A 55 14.22 -13.84 -3.40
C PRO A 55 13.37 -12.58 -3.16
N VAL A 56 12.24 -12.51 -3.85
CA VAL A 56 11.19 -11.49 -3.70
C VAL A 56 9.83 -12.16 -3.67
N VAL A 57 8.82 -11.50 -3.13
CA VAL A 57 7.42 -11.90 -3.25
C VAL A 57 6.98 -11.69 -4.70
N ASN A 58 6.62 -12.78 -5.37
CA ASN A 58 6.22 -12.78 -6.78
C ASN A 58 4.70 -12.69 -6.94
N GLU A 59 3.96 -13.39 -6.07
CA GLU A 59 2.51 -13.42 -6.11
C GLU A 59 1.94 -13.62 -4.71
N VAL A 60 0.78 -13.02 -4.47
CA VAL A 60 0.00 -13.16 -3.25
C VAL A 60 -1.44 -13.43 -3.64
N TYR A 61 -2.03 -14.47 -3.07
CA TYR A 61 -3.43 -14.80 -3.23
C TYR A 61 -4.06 -15.14 -1.88
N GLY A 62 -4.83 -14.22 -1.31
CA GLY A 62 -5.60 -14.44 -0.09
C GLY A 62 -7.08 -14.79 -0.33
N GLY A 63 -7.40 -15.23 -1.55
CA GLY A 63 -8.77 -15.51 -1.99
C GLY A 63 -9.23 -16.96 -1.77
N GLY A 64 -8.37 -17.80 -1.22
CA GLY A 64 -8.50 -19.25 -1.13
C GLY A 64 -9.79 -19.71 -0.49
N GLY A 65 -10.57 -20.47 -1.24
CA GLY A 65 -11.80 -21.06 -0.74
C GLY A 65 -12.85 -20.05 -0.27
N ASN A 66 -12.74 -18.78 -0.69
CA ASN A 66 -13.86 -17.83 -0.61
C ASN A 66 -14.97 -18.22 -1.59
N GLY A 67 -16.17 -17.67 -1.40
CA GLY A 67 -17.30 -17.91 -2.30
C GLY A 67 -16.96 -17.52 -3.75
N GLY A 68 -17.01 -18.48 -4.67
CA GLY A 68 -16.67 -18.26 -6.08
C GLY A 68 -15.17 -18.34 -6.41
N ALA A 69 -14.30 -18.62 -5.44
CA ALA A 69 -12.88 -18.85 -5.70
C ALA A 69 -12.66 -20.11 -6.55
N THR A 70 -11.64 -20.09 -7.41
CA THR A 70 -11.18 -21.29 -8.13
C THR A 70 -10.30 -22.15 -7.23
N LEU A 71 -9.33 -21.54 -6.55
CA LEU A 71 -8.38 -22.22 -5.68
C LEU A 71 -8.98 -22.39 -4.27
N LYS A 72 -8.67 -23.53 -3.64
CA LYS A 72 -9.11 -23.81 -2.25
C LYS A 72 -8.27 -23.10 -1.20
N ASN A 73 -7.00 -22.88 -1.49
CA ASN A 73 -6.03 -22.34 -0.53
C ASN A 73 -5.57 -20.94 -0.91
N ASP A 74 -5.26 -20.17 0.13
CA ASP A 74 -4.41 -19.00 0.02
C ASP A 74 -3.00 -19.44 -0.36
N PHE A 75 -2.23 -18.57 -1.01
CA PHE A 75 -0.82 -18.83 -1.28
C PHE A 75 0.03 -17.56 -1.38
N ILE A 76 1.33 -17.77 -1.17
CA ILE A 76 2.38 -16.80 -1.46
C ILE A 76 3.39 -17.51 -2.36
N GLU A 77 3.78 -16.88 -3.48
CA GLU A 77 4.89 -17.37 -4.31
C GLU A 77 6.09 -16.43 -4.16
N LEU A 78 7.27 -17.02 -3.95
CA LEU A 78 8.54 -16.29 -4.01
C LEU A 78 9.27 -16.57 -5.34
N ALA A 79 9.99 -15.57 -5.82
CA ALA A 79 10.85 -15.64 -7.00
C ALA A 79 12.29 -15.31 -6.64
N ASN A 80 13.23 -16.22 -6.88
CA ASN A 80 14.64 -15.87 -6.79
C ASN A 80 15.08 -15.16 -8.08
N ARG A 81 15.33 -13.86 -7.99
CA ARG A 81 15.77 -13.03 -9.13
C ARG A 81 17.28 -13.11 -9.37
N ALA A 82 18.03 -13.79 -8.51
CA ALA A 82 19.47 -13.96 -8.63
C ALA A 82 19.85 -15.03 -9.66
N GLY A 83 21.10 -14.94 -10.15
CA GLY A 83 21.74 -15.95 -10.98
C GLY A 83 22.32 -17.15 -10.21
N ALA A 84 22.10 -17.23 -8.89
CA ALA A 84 22.58 -18.32 -8.03
C ALA A 84 21.45 -18.81 -7.10
N PRO A 85 21.49 -20.08 -6.64
CA PRO A 85 20.58 -20.56 -5.62
C PRO A 85 20.69 -19.74 -4.33
N GLN A 86 19.56 -19.50 -3.66
CA GLN A 86 19.50 -18.86 -2.35
C GLN A 86 18.90 -19.83 -1.34
N SER A 87 19.61 -20.08 -0.23
CA SER A 87 19.02 -20.81 0.90
C SER A 87 18.02 -19.91 1.62
N VAL A 88 16.90 -20.49 2.01
CA VAL A 88 15.84 -19.85 2.81
C VAL A 88 15.65 -20.58 4.14
N ASP A 89 16.63 -21.38 4.55
CA ASP A 89 16.60 -22.04 5.85
C ASP A 89 16.57 -21.01 6.98
N GLY A 90 15.58 -21.13 7.86
CA GLY A 90 15.37 -20.21 8.98
C GLY A 90 14.70 -18.88 8.60
N TRP A 91 14.35 -18.68 7.33
CA TRP A 91 13.56 -17.54 6.88
C TRP A 91 12.06 -17.78 7.13
N SER A 92 11.24 -16.76 6.94
CA SER A 92 9.78 -16.88 6.95
C SER A 92 9.13 -16.00 5.89
N VAL A 93 7.93 -16.40 5.46
CA VAL A 93 6.95 -15.42 4.99
C VAL A 93 6.06 -15.06 6.18
N GLN A 94 5.75 -13.78 6.31
CA GLN A 94 4.89 -13.27 7.36
C GLN A 94 3.75 -12.46 6.78
N TYR A 95 2.59 -12.49 7.42
CA TYR A 95 1.40 -11.77 6.98
C TYR A 95 0.80 -10.95 8.12
N ILE A 96 0.27 -9.77 7.78
CA ILE A 96 -0.53 -8.95 8.68
C ILE A 96 -1.71 -8.33 7.94
N SER A 97 -2.82 -8.15 8.65
CA SER A 97 -4.03 -7.50 8.11
C SER A 97 -3.78 -6.06 7.70
N ALA A 98 -4.55 -5.55 6.74
CA ALA A 98 -4.37 -4.24 6.12
C ALA A 98 -4.24 -3.03 7.07
N ALA A 99 -4.94 -3.04 8.22
CA ALA A 99 -4.92 -1.95 9.19
C ALA A 99 -4.61 -2.51 10.59
N PRO A 100 -3.34 -2.86 10.89
CA PRO A 100 -2.99 -3.47 12.16
C PRO A 100 -3.16 -2.49 13.33
N GLY A 101 -3.84 -2.95 14.38
CA GLY A 101 -3.97 -2.25 15.64
C GLY A 101 -2.86 -2.60 16.64
N ALA A 102 -2.96 -2.04 17.84
CA ALA A 102 -1.97 -2.28 18.91
C ALA A 102 -1.80 -3.77 19.26
N SER A 103 -2.85 -4.59 19.15
CA SER A 103 -2.83 -6.02 19.45
C SER A 103 -2.65 -6.94 18.23
N THR A 104 -2.66 -6.41 17.00
CA THR A 104 -2.45 -7.23 15.80
C THR A 104 -1.00 -7.73 15.76
N GLY A 105 -0.80 -9.02 15.54
CA GLY A 105 0.51 -9.63 15.34
C GLY A 105 0.70 -10.13 13.91
N TRP A 106 1.96 -10.32 13.52
CA TRP A 106 2.29 -11.00 12.28
C TRP A 106 2.08 -12.50 12.42
N SER A 107 1.44 -13.11 11.45
CA SER A 107 1.37 -14.57 11.29
C SER A 107 2.62 -15.04 10.56
N VAL A 108 3.22 -16.15 10.97
CA VAL A 108 4.53 -16.59 10.49
C VAL A 108 4.43 -18.00 9.89
N THR A 109 4.89 -18.14 8.65
CA THR A 109 5.12 -19.43 8.01
C THR A 109 6.62 -19.59 7.76
N ALA A 110 7.25 -20.52 8.48
CA ALA A 110 8.68 -20.80 8.36
C ALA A 110 9.02 -21.46 7.02
N LEU A 111 10.19 -21.12 6.48
CA LEU A 111 10.72 -21.66 5.23
C LEU A 111 11.92 -22.56 5.50
N THR A 112 12.18 -23.48 4.56
CA THR A 112 13.32 -24.40 4.59
C THR A 112 13.82 -24.67 3.17
N GLY A 113 15.06 -25.12 3.03
CA GLY A 113 15.67 -25.48 1.77
C GLY A 113 16.19 -24.27 1.00
N SER A 114 16.06 -24.31 -0.33
CA SER A 114 16.61 -23.28 -1.21
C SER A 114 15.75 -23.04 -2.44
N ILE A 115 15.85 -21.82 -2.97
CA ILE A 115 15.25 -21.43 -4.24
C ILE A 115 16.36 -21.40 -5.30
N ALA A 116 16.24 -22.23 -6.33
CA ALA A 116 17.19 -22.26 -7.44
C ALA A 116 17.32 -20.87 -8.11
N ALA A 117 18.41 -20.64 -8.86
CA ALA A 117 18.58 -19.44 -9.67
C ALA A 117 17.39 -19.26 -10.64
N GLY A 118 16.76 -18.09 -10.65
CA GLY A 118 15.54 -17.83 -11.42
C GLY A 118 14.29 -18.62 -10.96
N GLY A 119 14.41 -19.44 -9.93
CA GLY A 119 13.40 -20.39 -9.49
C GLY A 119 12.21 -19.75 -8.76
N ARG A 120 11.27 -20.62 -8.39
CA ARG A 120 10.06 -20.28 -7.62
C ARG A 120 9.93 -21.14 -6.38
N TYR A 121 9.31 -20.59 -5.35
CA TYR A 121 9.00 -21.26 -4.11
C TYR A 121 7.55 -20.97 -3.74
N LEU A 122 6.70 -22.00 -3.75
CA LEU A 122 5.28 -21.87 -3.47
C LEU A 122 5.00 -22.22 -2.01
N ILE A 123 4.36 -21.29 -1.30
CA ILE A 123 3.88 -21.45 0.06
C ILE A 123 2.37 -21.55 0.00
N GLY A 124 1.82 -22.70 0.43
CA GLY A 124 0.39 -22.86 0.61
C GLY A 124 -0.02 -22.37 1.99
N GLU A 125 -1.07 -21.58 2.08
CA GLU A 125 -1.60 -21.07 3.34
C GLU A 125 -2.99 -21.68 3.60
N GLN A 126 -3.81 -21.01 4.40
CA GLN A 126 -5.08 -21.58 4.86
C GLN A 126 -6.02 -21.96 3.69
N ALA A 127 -6.64 -23.13 3.82
CA ALA A 127 -7.77 -23.52 2.97
C ALA A 127 -9.07 -22.88 3.46
N GLY A 128 -9.85 -22.34 2.53
CA GLY A 128 -11.24 -21.94 2.77
C GLY A 128 -12.23 -23.09 2.56
N ALA A 129 -13.53 -22.77 2.63
CA ALA A 129 -14.62 -23.75 2.50
C ALA A 129 -15.10 -23.94 1.05
N GLY A 130 -14.79 -23.01 0.15
CA GLY A 130 -15.05 -23.06 -1.29
C GLY A 130 -13.84 -23.52 -2.10
N GLY A 131 -13.81 -23.16 -3.38
CA GLY A 131 -12.75 -23.59 -4.30
C GLY A 131 -12.99 -24.99 -4.86
N THR A 132 -12.42 -25.24 -6.05
CA THR A 132 -12.49 -26.56 -6.70
C THR A 132 -11.12 -27.11 -7.09
N ALA A 133 -10.13 -26.24 -7.26
CA ALA A 133 -8.77 -26.61 -7.62
C ALA A 133 -7.82 -26.56 -6.41
N ASP A 134 -6.99 -27.58 -6.30
CA ASP A 134 -5.87 -27.62 -5.36
C ASP A 134 -4.67 -26.82 -5.92
N LEU A 135 -3.80 -26.34 -5.02
CA LEU A 135 -2.51 -25.80 -5.43
C LEU A 135 -1.63 -26.92 -6.03
N PRO A 136 -0.69 -26.58 -6.92
CA PRO A 136 0.46 -27.45 -7.18
C PRO A 136 1.20 -27.81 -5.88
N PRO A 137 2.07 -28.82 -5.88
CA PRO A 137 2.88 -29.16 -4.72
C PRO A 137 3.61 -27.94 -4.16
N THR A 138 3.38 -27.65 -2.88
CA THR A 138 3.98 -26.52 -2.17
C THR A 138 5.30 -26.94 -1.52
N GLN A 139 6.24 -26.00 -1.41
CA GLN A 139 7.50 -26.21 -0.70
C GLN A 139 7.42 -25.84 0.79
N ALA A 140 6.47 -24.98 1.18
CA ALA A 140 6.09 -24.77 2.58
C ALA A 140 4.57 -24.72 2.71
N THR A 141 4.08 -25.04 3.90
CA THR A 141 2.65 -24.93 4.22
C THR A 141 2.48 -24.21 5.55
N GLY A 142 1.66 -23.17 5.56
CA GLY A 142 1.20 -22.46 6.73
C GLY A 142 -0.30 -22.64 6.95
N THR A 143 -0.81 -22.03 8.00
CA THR A 143 -2.24 -22.01 8.34
C THR A 143 -2.76 -20.59 8.44
N THR A 144 -2.13 -19.64 7.75
CA THR A 144 -2.47 -18.23 7.86
C THR A 144 -3.71 -17.92 7.04
N PRO A 145 -4.82 -17.43 7.64
CA PRO A 145 -5.92 -16.87 6.88
C PRO A 145 -5.50 -15.53 6.29
N MET A 146 -5.45 -15.46 4.97
CA MET A 146 -5.15 -14.22 4.27
C MET A 146 -6.44 -13.57 3.78
N SER A 147 -6.43 -12.25 3.69
CA SER A 147 -7.57 -11.51 3.14
C SER A 147 -7.52 -11.54 1.62
N GLY A 148 -8.65 -11.79 0.96
CA GLY A 148 -8.71 -11.72 -0.51
C GLY A 148 -8.61 -10.30 -1.08
N SER A 149 -8.75 -9.29 -0.23
CA SER A 149 -8.92 -7.89 -0.66
C SER A 149 -7.80 -6.96 -0.22
N SER A 150 -7.25 -7.15 0.99
CA SER A 150 -6.21 -6.27 1.51
C SER A 150 -5.41 -6.87 2.67
N GLY A 151 -4.10 -6.67 2.65
CA GLY A 151 -3.15 -7.15 3.65
C GLY A 151 -1.71 -6.87 3.23
N THR A 152 -0.76 -7.25 4.06
CA THR A 152 0.68 -7.12 3.75
C THR A 152 1.38 -8.45 3.98
N VAL A 153 2.28 -8.82 3.06
CA VAL A 153 3.17 -9.97 3.15
C VAL A 153 4.62 -9.47 3.22
N ALA A 154 5.39 -10.01 4.15
CA ALA A 154 6.82 -9.77 4.28
C ALA A 154 7.60 -11.08 4.07
N LEU A 155 8.66 -11.03 3.28
CA LEU A 155 9.71 -12.06 3.29
C LEU A 155 10.78 -11.63 4.28
N VAL A 156 11.08 -12.48 5.26
CA VAL A 156 11.94 -12.13 6.40
C VAL A 156 13.06 -13.17 6.57
N ASN A 157 14.29 -12.73 6.80
CA ASN A 157 15.45 -13.60 6.98
C ASN A 157 15.54 -14.27 8.37
N SER A 158 14.41 -14.34 9.07
CA SER A 158 14.25 -14.87 10.42
C SER A 158 12.84 -15.46 10.55
N ALA A 159 12.68 -16.44 11.44
CA ALA A 159 11.39 -17.00 11.82
C ALA A 159 10.73 -16.26 13.01
N THR A 160 11.38 -15.24 13.58
CA THR A 160 10.78 -14.41 14.63
C THR A 160 9.73 -13.47 14.03
N ALA A 161 8.55 -13.41 14.63
CA ALA A 161 7.49 -12.51 14.20
C ALA A 161 7.94 -11.05 14.24
N LEU A 162 7.67 -10.31 13.16
CA LEU A 162 7.90 -8.87 13.10
C LEU A 162 7.04 -8.13 14.14
N THR A 163 7.49 -6.95 14.54
CA THR A 163 6.75 -6.08 15.46
C THR A 163 6.34 -4.75 14.83
N CYS A 164 6.89 -4.43 13.66
CA CYS A 164 6.57 -3.23 12.89
C CYS A 164 5.10 -3.27 12.42
N LYS A 165 4.43 -2.11 12.38
CA LYS A 165 3.00 -1.99 12.02
C LYS A 165 2.70 -0.79 11.12
N THR A 166 3.74 -0.10 10.68
CA THR A 166 3.65 1.02 9.74
C THR A 166 4.69 0.80 8.65
N ALA A 167 4.44 1.34 7.45
CA ALA A 167 5.41 1.30 6.36
C ALA A 167 6.79 1.85 6.78
N ALA A 168 6.81 2.92 7.58
CA ALA A 168 8.05 3.53 8.06
C ALA A 168 8.82 2.61 9.02
N ASP A 169 8.14 1.97 9.99
CA ASP A 169 8.78 1.07 10.93
C ASP A 169 9.29 -0.19 10.24
N CYS A 170 8.51 -0.74 9.30
CA CYS A 170 8.92 -1.93 8.57
C CYS A 170 10.06 -1.63 7.59
N ALA A 171 10.09 -0.46 6.96
CA ALA A 171 11.22 -0.04 6.13
C ALA A 171 12.53 0.12 6.91
N ALA A 172 12.47 0.29 8.23
CA ALA A 172 13.64 0.37 9.10
C ALA A 172 14.15 -1.00 9.56
N ASP A 173 13.40 -2.08 9.36
CA ASP A 173 13.78 -3.43 9.78
C ASP A 173 14.62 -4.12 8.69
N ALA A 174 15.93 -4.24 8.96
CA ALA A 174 16.87 -4.90 8.05
C ALA A 174 16.68 -6.43 7.93
N GLY A 175 15.83 -7.04 8.77
CA GLY A 175 15.43 -8.43 8.66
C GLY A 175 14.44 -8.69 7.51
N ILE A 176 13.75 -7.64 7.06
CA ILE A 176 12.80 -7.71 5.94
C ILE A 176 13.58 -7.68 4.62
N ILE A 177 13.44 -8.75 3.85
CA ILE A 177 14.04 -8.92 2.52
C ILE A 177 13.14 -8.30 1.44
N ASP A 178 11.83 -8.47 1.58
CA ASP A 178 10.83 -7.89 0.69
C ASP A 178 9.50 -7.68 1.42
N LEU A 179 8.75 -6.66 1.02
CA LEU A 179 7.50 -6.24 1.66
C LEU A 179 6.48 -5.82 0.59
N VAL A 180 5.33 -6.49 0.57
CA VAL A 180 4.27 -6.25 -0.41
C VAL A 180 2.94 -6.06 0.30
N GLY A 181 2.44 -4.83 0.28
CA GLY A 181 1.06 -4.49 0.61
C GLY A 181 0.15 -4.63 -0.61
N TYR A 182 -1.08 -5.09 -0.41
CA TYR A 182 -2.13 -5.12 -1.43
C TYR A 182 -3.44 -4.53 -0.91
N GLY A 183 -4.25 -4.01 -1.84
CA GLY A 183 -5.48 -3.29 -1.52
C GLY A 183 -5.18 -1.99 -0.76
N THR A 184 -5.76 -1.83 0.42
CA THR A 184 -5.64 -0.63 1.28
C THR A 184 -4.69 -0.82 2.46
N ALA A 185 -3.73 -1.73 2.35
CA ALA A 185 -2.80 -1.98 3.44
C ALA A 185 -1.96 -0.74 3.80
N VAL A 186 -1.70 -0.53 5.09
CA VAL A 186 -0.97 0.65 5.63
C VAL A 186 0.48 0.34 6.02
N VAL A 187 0.88 -0.91 5.84
CA VAL A 187 2.26 -1.39 5.99
C VAL A 187 2.87 -1.57 4.62
#